data_AF-A0A3M1LMN8-F1
#
_entry.id   AF-A0A3M1LMN8-F1
#
_cell.length_a   1.000
_cell.length_b   1.000
_cell.length_c   1.000
_cell.angle_alpha   90.00
_cell.angle_beta   90.00
_cell.angle_gamma   90.00
#
_symmetry.space_group_name_H-M   'P 1'
#
loop_
_entity.id
_entity.type
_entity.pdbx_description
1 polymer ?
#
loop_
_entity_poly.entity_id
_entity_poly.type
_entity_poly.pdbx_seq_one_letter_code
_entity_poly.pdbx_strand_id
1 'polypeptide(L)'
;MNNKLLLLPIIAIPIIILTLSKEDYALEVDAINDPADLANFYRIVLTNKGSKDLTDIIIDFGSYQEKIPRLSPNERIVLSPKEVSRDYIIVTTAEGINIKKEFRVPSSLPGHH
;
A
#
# COMPACT_ATOMS: atom_id res chain seq x y z
N MET A 1 -32.71 -47.52 42.87
CA MET A 1 -31.46 -46.74 43.05
C MET A 1 -31.22 -46.04 41.72
N ASN A 2 -31.61 -44.76 41.61
CA ASN A 2 -31.74 -44.10 40.31
C ASN A 2 -30.50 -43.23 40.03
N ASN A 3 -29.76 -43.59 38.99
CA ASN A 3 -28.57 -42.90 38.52
C ASN A 3 -28.98 -41.60 37.82
N LYS A 4 -28.71 -40.44 38.42
CA LYS A 4 -28.88 -39.15 37.74
C LYS A 4 -27.58 -38.82 37.01
N LEU A 5 -27.56 -39.07 35.71
CA LEU A 5 -26.50 -38.63 34.79
C LEU A 5 -26.63 -37.10 34.63
N LEU A 6 -25.65 -36.34 35.12
CA LEU A 6 -25.58 -34.88 34.97
C LEU A 6 -25.21 -34.54 33.52
N LEU A 7 -26.18 -34.10 32.73
CA LEU A 7 -25.96 -33.52 31.40
C LEU A 7 -25.53 -32.06 31.57
N LEU A 8 -24.27 -31.76 31.29
CA LEU A 8 -23.77 -30.39 31.19
C LEU A 8 -24.18 -29.79 29.83
N PRO A 9 -24.65 -28.54 29.76
CA PRO A 9 -24.94 -27.90 28.48
C PRO A 9 -23.62 -27.62 27.74
N ILE A 10 -23.46 -28.22 26.56
CA ILE A 10 -22.37 -27.90 25.64
C ILE A 10 -22.69 -26.50 25.07
N ILE A 11 -22.03 -25.48 25.59
CA ILE A 11 -22.11 -24.13 25.03
C ILE A 11 -21.31 -24.15 23.72
N ALA A 12 -22.02 -24.26 22.60
CA ALA A 12 -21.44 -24.05 21.28
C ALA A 12 -21.11 -22.56 21.14
N ILE A 13 -19.84 -22.21 21.21
CA ILE A 13 -19.37 -20.86 20.91
C ILE A 13 -19.39 -20.71 19.39
N PRO A 14 -20.18 -19.78 18.81
CA PRO A 14 -20.10 -19.52 17.38
C PRO A 14 -18.72 -18.91 17.09
N ILE A 15 -17.91 -19.64 16.31
CA ILE A 15 -16.69 -19.11 15.73
C ILE A 15 -17.10 -18.09 14.69
N ILE A 16 -17.06 -16.80 15.05
CA ILE A 16 -17.25 -15.71 14.11
C ILE A 16 -16.02 -15.69 13.20
N ILE A 17 -16.16 -16.23 11.99
CA ILE A 17 -15.15 -16.09 10.94
C ILE A 17 -15.27 -14.67 10.42
N LEU A 18 -14.39 -13.76 10.89
CA LEU A 18 -14.25 -12.45 10.27
C LEU A 18 -13.67 -12.64 8.86
N THR A 19 -14.52 -12.58 7.84
CA THR A 19 -14.06 -12.45 6.46
C THR A 19 -13.59 -11.00 6.27
N LEU A 20 -12.28 -10.77 6.33
CA LEU A 20 -11.68 -9.52 5.83
C LEU A 20 -11.84 -9.52 4.31
N SER A 21 -12.93 -8.93 3.81
CA SER A 21 -13.10 -8.70 2.38
C SER A 21 -12.03 -7.71 1.93
N LYS A 22 -11.05 -8.20 1.17
CA LYS A 22 -10.05 -7.38 0.51
C LYS A 22 -10.72 -6.62 -0.63
N GLU A 23 -10.52 -5.32 -0.71
CA GLU A 23 -11.04 -4.50 -1.81
C GLU A 23 -10.54 -5.03 -3.16
N ASP A 24 -11.39 -4.92 -4.19
CA ASP A 24 -11.05 -5.36 -5.54
C ASP A 24 -9.81 -4.63 -6.08
N TYR A 25 -9.79 -3.31 -5.92
CA TYR A 25 -8.73 -2.43 -6.41
C TYR A 25 -8.26 -1.55 -5.26
N ALA A 26 -6.99 -1.67 -4.89
CA ALA A 26 -6.38 -0.83 -3.88
C ALA A 26 -4.90 -0.66 -4.18
N LEU A 27 -4.40 0.57 -4.06
CA LEU A 27 -3.01 0.92 -4.31
C LEU A 27 -2.41 1.60 -3.10
N GLU A 28 -1.33 1.03 -2.57
CA GLU A 28 -0.50 1.70 -1.57
C GLU A 28 0.63 2.43 -2.28
N VAL A 29 0.82 3.71 -1.92
CA VAL A 29 1.85 4.59 -2.47
C VAL A 29 2.69 5.14 -1.32
N ASP A 30 3.99 4.88 -1.36
CA ASP A 30 4.99 5.48 -0.47
C ASP A 30 5.96 6.34 -1.31
N ALA A 31 6.13 7.60 -0.94
CA ALA A 31 6.97 8.56 -1.65
C ALA A 31 8.01 9.13 -0.68
N ILE A 32 9.29 8.87 -0.94
CA ILE A 32 10.38 9.21 -0.06
C ILE A 32 11.31 10.21 -0.75
N ASN A 33 11.64 11.30 -0.06
CA ASN A 33 12.74 12.17 -0.39
C ASN A 33 13.88 11.90 0.60
N ASP A 34 14.98 11.36 0.10
CA ASP A 34 16.19 11.05 0.84
C ASP A 34 17.23 12.15 0.55
N PRO A 35 17.29 13.20 1.40
CA PRO A 35 18.24 14.28 1.21
C PRO A 35 19.66 13.78 1.51
N ALA A 36 20.56 13.92 0.53
CA ALA A 36 21.99 13.76 0.74
C ALA A 36 22.71 15.10 0.54
N ASP A 37 23.91 15.25 1.09
CA ASP A 37 24.67 16.52 1.11
C ASP A 37 24.83 17.17 -0.27
N LEU A 38 24.84 16.38 -1.35
CA LEU A 38 25.11 16.84 -2.71
C LEU A 38 23.89 16.76 -3.65
N ALA A 39 22.85 16.00 -3.29
CA ALA A 39 21.66 15.79 -4.12
C ALA A 39 20.50 15.21 -3.31
N ASN A 40 19.27 15.50 -3.73
CA ASN A 40 18.08 14.81 -3.23
C ASN A 40 17.83 13.55 -4.05
N PHE A 41 17.66 12.42 -3.38
CA PHE A 41 17.26 11.17 -4.00
C PHE A 41 15.80 10.88 -3.72
N TYR A 42 15.03 10.59 -4.76
CA TYR A 42 13.62 10.28 -4.61
C TYR A 42 13.38 8.80 -4.85
N ARG A 43 12.47 8.23 -4.06
CA ARG A 43 12.04 6.84 -4.22
C ARG A 43 10.53 6.74 -4.08
N ILE A 44 9.88 6.17 -5.09
CA ILE A 44 8.47 5.83 -5.05
C ILE A 44 8.32 4.33 -4.94
N VAL A 45 7.46 3.88 -4.04
CA VAL A 45 7.05 2.48 -3.93
C VAL A 45 5.56 2.40 -4.19
N LEU A 46 5.19 1.54 -5.14
CA LEU A 46 3.81 1.22 -5.46
C LEU A 46 3.56 -0.24 -5.11
N THR A 47 2.52 -0.51 -4.34
CA THR A 47 2.11 -1.88 -4.01
C THR A 47 0.63 -2.06 -4.27
N ASN A 48 0.26 -3.01 -5.12
CA ASN A 48 -1.15 -3.35 -5.31
C ASN A 48 -1.64 -4.13 -4.08
N LYS A 49 -2.51 -3.50 -3.29
CA LYS A 49 -3.16 -4.09 -2.10
C LYS A 49 -4.57 -4.59 -2.39
N GLY A 50 -5.00 -4.57 -3.65
CA GLY A 50 -6.28 -5.12 -4.11
C GLY A 50 -6.23 -6.63 -4.35
N SER A 51 -7.39 -7.19 -4.68
CA SER A 51 -7.54 -8.59 -5.10
C SER A 51 -7.43 -8.78 -6.61
N LYS A 52 -7.51 -7.69 -7.39
CA LYS A 52 -7.42 -7.68 -8.87
C LYS A 52 -6.22 -6.86 -9.37
N ASP A 53 -5.88 -7.05 -10.64
CA ASP A 53 -4.85 -6.25 -11.31
C ASP A 53 -5.24 -4.77 -11.34
N LEU A 54 -4.25 -3.89 -11.23
CA LEU A 54 -4.37 -2.47 -11.58
C LEU A 54 -3.72 -2.23 -12.93
N THR A 55 -4.30 -1.39 -13.76
CA THR A 55 -3.84 -1.12 -15.13
C THR A 55 -3.72 0.37 -15.41
N ASP A 56 -2.88 0.70 -16.41
CA ASP A 56 -2.56 2.09 -16.82
C ASP A 56 -2.28 3.01 -15.62
N ILE A 57 -1.33 2.58 -14.79
CA ILE A 57 -0.93 3.35 -13.61
C ILE A 57 -0.04 4.49 -14.08
N ILE A 58 -0.48 5.72 -13.87
CA ILE A 58 0.23 6.94 -14.25
C ILE A 58 0.72 7.62 -12.99
N ILE A 59 2.04 7.83 -12.89
CA ILE A 59 2.67 8.62 -11.84
C ILE A 59 3.05 9.98 -12.44
N ASP A 60 2.49 11.06 -11.91
CA ASP A 60 2.80 12.43 -12.30
C ASP A 60 3.72 13.10 -11.27
N PHE A 61 4.97 13.31 -11.68
CA PHE A 61 6.02 13.98 -10.91
C PHE A 61 5.97 15.52 -11.04
N GLY A 62 5.04 16.05 -11.83
CA GLY A 62 4.88 17.46 -12.16
C GLY A 62 5.71 17.91 -13.35
N SER A 63 6.95 17.43 -13.49
CA SER A 63 7.82 17.69 -14.64
C SER A 63 7.61 16.69 -15.78
N TYR A 64 7.34 15.43 -15.43
CA TYR A 64 7.05 14.36 -16.38
C TYR A 64 6.13 13.31 -15.74
N GLN A 65 5.71 12.36 -16.57
CA GLN A 65 4.91 11.22 -16.14
C GLN A 65 5.63 9.91 -16.45
N GLU A 66 5.44 8.93 -15.59
CA GLU A 66 5.84 7.54 -15.82
C GLU A 66 4.60 6.66 -15.84
N LYS A 67 4.60 5.66 -16.71
CA LYS A 67 3.48 4.75 -16.90
C LYS A 67 3.88 3.31 -16.60
N ILE A 68 3.09 2.65 -15.77
CA ILE A 68 3.20 1.22 -15.51
C ILE A 68 1.94 0.56 -16.10
N PRO A 69 2.08 -0.30 -17.13
CA PRO A 69 0.92 -0.89 -17.80
C PRO A 69 0.03 -1.73 -16.89
N ARG A 70 0.64 -2.44 -15.93
CA ARG A 70 -0.04 -3.38 -15.03
C ARG A 70 0.73 -3.55 -13.73
N LEU A 71 0.00 -3.71 -12.63
CA LEU A 71 0.51 -4.18 -11.34
C LEU A 71 -0.43 -5.26 -10.78
N SER A 72 0.07 -6.48 -10.65
CA SER A 72 -0.71 -7.64 -10.21
C SER A 72 -0.98 -7.62 -8.70
N PRO A 73 -1.96 -8.37 -8.16
CA PRO A 73 -2.22 -8.42 -6.73
C PRO A 73 -0.97 -8.73 -5.90
N ASN A 74 -0.70 -7.89 -4.89
CA ASN A 74 0.49 -7.93 -4.03
C ASN A 74 1.83 -7.65 -4.73
N GLU A 75 1.83 -7.35 -6.03
CA GLU A 75 3.04 -6.93 -6.74
C GLU A 75 3.48 -5.56 -6.23
N ARG A 76 4.80 -5.38 -6.14
CA ARG A 76 5.47 -4.19 -5.66
C ARG A 76 6.50 -3.73 -6.67
N ILE A 77 6.44 -2.45 -7.04
CA ILE A 77 7.43 -1.80 -7.89
C ILE A 77 8.08 -0.64 -7.12
N VAL A 78 9.37 -0.42 -7.38
CA VAL A 78 10.15 0.69 -6.84
C VAL A 78 10.67 1.51 -8.01
N LEU A 79 10.42 2.81 -7.98
CA LEU A 79 10.88 3.77 -8.97
C LEU A 79 11.81 4.80 -8.33
N SER A 80 12.80 5.24 -9.11
CA SER A 80 13.73 6.30 -8.73
C SER A 80 13.62 7.45 -9.74
N PRO A 81 12.68 8.38 -9.54
CA PRO A 81 12.48 9.45 -10.50
C PRO A 81 13.71 10.36 -10.60
N LYS A 82 14.00 10.83 -11.80
CA LYS A 82 15.19 11.67 -12.07
C LYS A 82 15.00 13.10 -11.60
N GLU A 83 13.77 13.59 -11.72
CA GLU A 83 13.40 14.96 -11.41
C GLU A 83 11.99 14.98 -10.81
N VAL A 84 11.78 15.87 -9.86
CA VAL A 84 10.46 16.19 -9.32
C VAL A 84 10.37 17.70 -9.19
N SER A 85 9.27 18.28 -9.65
CA SER A 85 9.06 19.73 -9.60
C SER A 85 8.15 20.17 -8.44
N ARG A 86 7.69 19.20 -7.65
CA ARG A 86 6.75 19.37 -6.54
C ARG A 86 7.16 18.49 -5.36
N ASP A 87 6.66 18.84 -4.18
CA ASP A 87 6.79 18.08 -2.94
C ASP A 87 5.78 16.92 -2.82
N TYR A 88 5.03 16.63 -3.89
CA TYR A 88 4.13 15.50 -3.98
C TYR A 88 4.09 14.92 -5.40
N ILE A 89 3.60 13.67 -5.47
CA ILE A 89 3.20 13.02 -6.72
C ILE A 89 1.69 12.82 -6.76
N ILE A 90 1.16 12.67 -7.97
CA ILE A 90 -0.20 12.19 -8.20
C ILE A 90 -0.11 10.83 -8.87
N VAL A 91 -0.80 9.83 -8.34
CA VAL A 91 -0.89 8.49 -8.94
C VAL A 91 -2.33 8.22 -9.34
N THR A 92 -2.55 7.88 -10.60
CA THR A 92 -3.87 7.49 -11.12
C THR A 92 -3.84 6.12 -11.77
N THR A 93 -4.98 5.44 -11.82
CA THR A 93 -5.12 4.15 -12.54
C THR A 93 -6.40 4.13 -13.37
N ALA A 94 -6.50 3.19 -14.32
CA ALA A 94 -7.71 3.01 -15.13
C ALA A 94 -8.95 2.66 -14.30
N GLU A 95 -8.77 2.07 -13.12
CA GLU A 95 -9.83 1.65 -12.19
C GLU A 95 -10.35 2.82 -11.33
N GLY A 96 -9.86 4.04 -11.56
CA GLY A 96 -10.36 5.25 -10.92
C GLY A 96 -9.68 5.61 -9.60
N ILE A 97 -8.60 4.93 -9.24
CA ILE A 97 -7.76 5.35 -8.11
C ILE A 97 -7.11 6.70 -8.46
N ASN A 98 -7.14 7.66 -7.53
CA ASN A 98 -6.46 8.95 -7.64
C ASN A 98 -5.87 9.32 -6.27
N ILE A 99 -4.55 9.20 -6.14
CA ILE A 99 -3.83 9.41 -4.88
C ILE A 99 -2.86 10.56 -5.06
N LYS A 100 -3.04 11.63 -4.26
CA LYS A 100 -1.99 12.60 -4.00
C LYS A 100 -1.11 12.10 -2.85
N LYS A 101 0.21 12.01 -3.05
CA LYS A 101 1.15 11.56 -2.02
C LYS A 101 2.30 12.55 -1.89
N GLU A 102 2.42 13.16 -0.72
CA GLU A 102 3.55 14.03 -0.36
C GLU A 102 4.80 13.19 -0.10
N PHE A 103 5.96 13.73 -0.49
CA PHE A 103 7.24 13.16 -0.15
C PHE A 103 7.50 13.31 1.34
N ARG A 104 7.82 12.19 2.00
CA ARG A 104 8.32 12.20 3.37
C ARG A 104 9.82 11.97 3.39
N VAL A 105 10.51 12.54 4.37
CA VAL A 105 11.86 12.11 4.69
C VAL A 105 11.81 10.74 5.38
N PRO A 106 12.83 9.88 5.22
CA PRO A 106 12.95 8.70 6.04
C PRO A 106 12.88 9.10 7.52
N SER A 107 11.97 8.50 8.29
CA SER A 107 12.07 8.55 9.75
C SER A 107 13.41 7.91 10.10
N SER A 108 14.35 8.70 10.62
CA SER A 108 15.72 8.27 10.92
C SER A 108 15.75 6.86 11.50
N LEU A 109 16.60 5.98 10.95
CA LEU A 109 17.04 4.81 11.70
C LEU A 109 17.70 5.32 12.99
N PRO A 110 17.37 4.79 14.18
CA PRO A 110 18.12 5.13 15.38
C PRO A 110 19.58 4.71 15.17
N GLY A 111 20.53 5.65 15.16
CA GLY A 111 21.94 5.27 14.99
C GLY A 111 23.02 6.31 14.67
N HIS A 112 22.75 7.62 14.63
CA HIS A 112 23.83 8.61 14.52
C HIS A 112 23.71 9.67 15.63
N HIS A 113 24.35 9.36 16.75
CA HIS A 113 24.85 10.32 17.74
C HIS A 113 26.38 10.35 17.65
#